data_AF-A0A1F3ZM77-F1
#
_entry.id   AF-A0A1F3ZM77-F1
#
_cell.length_a   1.000
_cell.length_b   1.000
_cell.length_c   1.000
_cell.angle_alpha   90.00
_cell.angle_beta   90.00
_cell.angle_gamma   90.00
#
_symmetry.space_group_name_H-M   'P 1'
#
loop_
_entity.id
_entity.type
_entity.pdbx_description
1 polymer ?
#
loop_
_entity_poly.entity_id
_entity_poly.type
_entity_poly.pdbx_seq_one_letter_code
_entity_poly.pdbx_strand_id
1 'polypeptide(L)'
;MHTLTPMRRNLCAPALVLALFLIGAPAATADTITGGVGAAWQTWVVANLDQDNKPYWDGNSWDSSLPMNIGSCLTATGACTQLGAGAPGAIPFWGLAFTSGTDSGGGADSDFHFLRSSDQGTAALRLEIAGNAEWNTFGWYDTTAPVTLHEIFAGPVDPGEPAAVAVFIPSASYGFYLGARNGDIYRTQSSSSSANAGKQHFAVFQESATPGAEVYWIGVEDLRFGCDGCSSDKDYQDLVVRVQGVTNAVAEPGTFLLALTGLVGLSLIGRRRAR
;
A
#
# COMPACT_ATOMS: atom_id res chain seq x y z
N MET A 1 9.11 -88.37 29.37
CA MET A 1 8.11 -87.27 29.25
C MET A 1 8.77 -86.01 29.78
N HIS A 2 9.62 -85.33 29.00
CA HIS A 2 9.29 -84.25 28.05
C HIS A 2 8.34 -83.18 28.61
N THR A 3 8.92 -82.04 28.99
CA THR A 3 8.39 -80.71 28.63
C THR A 3 9.49 -79.67 28.84
N LEU A 4 10.06 -79.18 27.73
CA LEU A 4 10.96 -78.02 27.68
C LEU A 4 10.11 -76.77 27.40
N THR A 5 10.16 -75.80 28.29
CA THR A 5 9.47 -74.50 28.19
C THR A 5 10.35 -73.52 27.40
N PRO A 6 9.84 -72.84 26.35
CA PRO A 6 10.63 -71.87 25.59
C PRO A 6 10.66 -70.49 26.28
N MET A 7 11.87 -69.95 26.41
CA MET A 7 12.17 -68.62 26.95
C MET A 7 11.89 -67.55 25.88
N ARG A 8 10.82 -66.75 26.04
CA ARG A 8 10.53 -65.60 25.17
C ARG A 8 11.44 -64.42 25.53
N ARG A 9 12.29 -63.98 24.60
CA ARG A 9 13.03 -62.73 24.67
C ARG A 9 12.15 -61.59 24.14
N ASN A 10 11.70 -60.70 25.02
CA ASN A 10 11.04 -59.46 24.64
C ASN A 10 12.11 -58.44 24.20
N LEU A 11 12.21 -58.18 22.89
CA LEU A 11 12.95 -57.03 22.37
C LEU A 11 12.10 -55.77 22.58
N CYS A 12 12.48 -54.94 23.56
CA CYS A 12 12.03 -53.55 23.62
C CYS A 12 12.79 -52.74 22.56
N ALA A 13 12.12 -52.34 21.48
CA ALA A 13 12.61 -51.33 20.55
C ALA A 13 12.32 -49.93 21.14
N PRO A 14 13.30 -49.02 21.21
CA PRO A 14 13.01 -47.64 21.61
C PRO A 14 12.41 -46.89 20.41
N ALA A 15 11.15 -46.46 20.55
CA ALA A 15 10.51 -45.55 19.61
C ALA A 15 11.13 -44.15 19.76
N LEU A 16 11.98 -43.77 18.82
CA LEU A 16 12.53 -42.42 18.72
C LEU A 16 11.46 -41.51 18.10
N VAL A 17 10.75 -40.75 18.93
CA VAL A 17 9.79 -39.73 18.48
C VAL A 17 10.59 -38.46 18.13
N LEU A 18 10.76 -38.20 16.84
CA LEU A 18 11.37 -36.97 16.33
C LEU A 18 10.26 -35.91 16.19
N ALA A 19 10.14 -35.02 17.18
CA ALA A 19 9.25 -33.88 17.11
C ALA A 19 9.84 -32.82 16.16
N LEU A 20 9.29 -32.71 14.96
CA LEU A 20 9.67 -31.70 13.98
C LEU A 20 8.99 -30.37 14.35
N PHE A 21 9.72 -29.46 14.98
CA PHE A 21 9.26 -28.08 15.17
C PHE A 21 9.41 -27.34 13.84
N LEU A 22 8.29 -27.20 13.11
CA LEU A 22 8.16 -26.28 11.99
C LEU A 22 8.13 -24.85 12.55
N ILE A 23 9.29 -24.22 12.68
CA ILE A 23 9.38 -22.78 12.93
C ILE A 23 9.12 -22.12 11.56
N GLY A 24 7.87 -21.68 11.34
CA GLY A 24 7.53 -20.89 10.17
C GLY A 24 8.32 -19.58 10.19
N ALA A 25 8.92 -19.22 9.05
CA ALA A 25 9.49 -17.88 8.89
C ALA A 25 8.38 -16.83 9.12
N PRO A 26 8.67 -15.70 9.79
CA PRO A 26 7.70 -14.63 9.88
C PRO A 26 7.34 -14.18 8.46
N ALA A 27 6.05 -14.14 8.16
CA ALA A 27 5.57 -13.53 6.92
C ALA A 27 6.03 -12.06 6.92
N ALA A 28 6.71 -11.64 5.86
CA ALA A 28 6.94 -10.21 5.64
C ALA A 28 5.56 -9.56 5.46
N THR A 29 5.17 -8.69 6.38
CA THR A 29 4.00 -7.82 6.20
C THR A 29 4.38 -6.74 5.18
N ALA A 30 3.47 -6.14 4.40
CA ALA A 30 3.82 -4.90 3.68
C ALA A 30 3.16 -3.68 4.33
N ASP A 31 3.46 -2.54 3.74
CA ASP A 31 3.41 -1.28 4.47
C ASP A 31 1.97 -0.97 4.91
N THR A 32 1.77 -0.76 6.20
CA THR A 32 0.44 -0.51 6.78
C THR A 32 0.22 0.96 7.02
N ILE A 33 -0.95 1.47 6.63
CA ILE A 33 -1.36 2.83 6.99
C ILE A 33 -1.63 2.93 8.50
N THR A 34 -1.15 4.00 9.10
CA THR A 34 -1.44 4.42 10.48
C THR A 34 -1.99 5.84 10.43
N GLY A 35 -3.16 6.05 11.02
CA GLY A 35 -3.88 7.32 10.93
C GLY A 35 -4.47 7.80 12.25
N GLY A 36 -5.28 8.85 12.17
CA GLY A 36 -5.94 9.48 13.30
C GLY A 36 -7.02 8.63 13.95
N VAL A 37 -7.46 9.05 15.14
CA VAL A 37 -8.54 8.37 15.88
C VAL A 37 -9.83 8.42 15.05
N GLY A 38 -10.44 7.25 14.82
CA GLY A 38 -11.69 7.12 14.07
C GLY A 38 -11.52 6.97 12.56
N ALA A 39 -10.29 7.05 12.04
CA ALA A 39 -9.98 6.71 10.66
C ALA A 39 -9.90 5.19 10.47
N ALA A 40 -10.43 4.70 9.36
CA ALA A 40 -10.38 3.31 8.94
C ALA A 40 -10.64 3.18 7.43
N TRP A 41 -10.46 1.99 6.88
CA TRP A 41 -10.90 1.68 5.52
C TRP A 41 -12.43 1.70 5.42
N GLN A 42 -12.94 2.54 4.53
CA GLN A 42 -14.36 2.73 4.24
C GLN A 42 -14.70 2.14 2.87
N THR A 43 -15.91 1.63 2.73
CA THR A 43 -16.42 1.10 1.46
C THR A 43 -17.37 2.10 0.79
N TRP A 44 -17.35 2.13 -0.53
CA TRP A 44 -18.23 2.94 -1.36
C TRP A 44 -18.62 2.17 -2.62
N VAL A 45 -19.58 2.69 -3.38
CA VAL A 45 -20.02 2.13 -4.65
C VAL A 45 -20.13 3.23 -5.70
N VAL A 46 -20.18 2.89 -6.99
CA VAL A 46 -20.29 3.86 -8.10
C VAL A 46 -21.50 4.82 -7.94
N ALA A 47 -22.56 4.40 -7.26
CA ALA A 47 -23.71 5.27 -6.99
C ALA A 47 -23.39 6.42 -6.01
N ASN A 48 -22.28 6.36 -5.28
CA ASN A 48 -21.76 7.43 -4.43
C ASN A 48 -20.92 8.46 -5.21
N LEU A 49 -20.77 8.32 -6.53
CA LEU A 49 -20.06 9.31 -7.36
C LEU A 49 -21.02 10.38 -7.85
N ASP A 50 -21.60 11.14 -6.92
CA ASP A 50 -22.65 12.12 -7.19
C ASP A 50 -22.20 13.59 -7.05
N GLN A 51 -20.91 13.78 -6.78
CA GLN A 51 -20.20 15.06 -6.71
C GLN A 51 -20.66 15.95 -5.53
N ASP A 52 -21.09 15.34 -4.43
CA ASP A 52 -21.65 16.06 -3.28
C ASP A 52 -20.61 16.39 -2.18
N ASN A 53 -19.32 16.15 -2.44
CA ASN A 53 -18.21 16.20 -1.48
C ASN A 53 -18.30 15.17 -0.33
N LYS A 54 -19.06 14.08 -0.52
CA LYS A 54 -19.09 12.94 0.39
C LYS A 54 -18.87 11.64 -0.38
N PRO A 55 -17.82 10.87 -0.02
CA PRO A 55 -16.75 11.23 0.93
C PRO A 55 -15.94 12.44 0.46
N TYR A 56 -14.99 12.90 1.29
CA TYR A 56 -14.23 14.14 1.10
C TYR A 56 -13.55 14.34 -0.26
N TRP A 57 -13.40 13.27 -1.03
CA TRP A 57 -12.78 13.22 -2.36
C TRP A 57 -13.79 13.17 -3.52
N ASP A 58 -15.10 13.12 -3.24
CA ASP A 58 -16.17 13.14 -4.24
C ASP A 58 -16.56 14.60 -4.59
N GLY A 59 -15.58 15.48 -4.75
CA GLY A 59 -15.77 16.83 -5.28
C GLY A 59 -15.97 16.82 -6.79
N ASN A 60 -16.55 17.87 -7.37
CA ASN A 60 -16.67 18.02 -8.83
C ASN A 60 -15.48 18.78 -9.41
N SER A 61 -14.81 18.18 -10.38
CA SER A 61 -13.72 18.85 -11.09
C SER A 61 -14.12 20.06 -11.90
N TRP A 62 -13.21 21.02 -11.99
CA TRP A 62 -13.25 22.17 -12.89
C TRP A 62 -12.63 21.88 -14.26
N ASP A 63 -11.90 20.77 -14.38
CA ASP A 63 -11.27 20.34 -15.64
C ASP A 63 -12.29 19.79 -16.65
N SER A 64 -13.52 19.53 -16.21
CA SER A 64 -14.54 18.91 -17.03
C SER A 64 -15.95 19.41 -16.71
N SER A 65 -16.81 19.37 -17.74
CA SER A 65 -18.26 19.58 -17.59
C SER A 65 -19.03 18.30 -17.28
N LEU A 66 -18.36 17.15 -17.31
CA LEU A 66 -18.88 15.85 -16.84
C LEU A 66 -18.29 15.54 -15.46
N PRO A 67 -19.00 14.77 -14.61
CA PRO A 67 -18.49 14.30 -13.32
C PRO A 67 -17.07 13.74 -13.44
N MET A 68 -16.19 14.23 -12.59
CA MET A 68 -14.77 13.90 -12.62
C MET A 68 -14.19 14.12 -11.23
N ASN A 69 -13.71 13.01 -10.67
CA ASN A 69 -12.96 12.94 -9.44
C ASN A 69 -12.12 11.66 -9.41
N ILE A 70 -11.32 11.47 -8.37
CA ILE A 70 -10.53 10.26 -8.19
C ILE A 70 -11.37 8.99 -8.24
N GLY A 71 -12.58 8.98 -7.67
CA GLY A 71 -13.49 7.83 -7.72
C GLY A 71 -13.93 7.49 -9.15
N SER A 72 -14.20 8.52 -9.96
CA SER A 72 -14.49 8.38 -11.38
C SER A 72 -13.28 7.82 -12.14
N CYS A 73 -12.06 8.24 -11.82
CA CYS A 73 -10.83 7.69 -12.41
C CYS A 73 -10.65 6.22 -12.07
N LEU A 74 -10.78 5.85 -10.79
CA LEU A 74 -10.60 4.48 -10.31
C LEU A 74 -11.65 3.51 -10.88
N THR A 75 -12.80 4.01 -11.32
CA THR A 75 -13.86 3.21 -11.94
C THR A 75 -13.95 3.37 -13.46
N ALA A 76 -13.08 4.20 -14.05
CA ALA A 76 -13.10 4.58 -15.47
C ALA A 76 -14.48 5.09 -15.94
N THR A 77 -15.14 5.91 -15.12
CA THR A 77 -16.43 6.53 -15.41
C THR A 77 -16.33 8.06 -15.54
N GLY A 78 -17.44 8.72 -15.89
CA GLY A 78 -17.48 10.18 -16.01
C GLY A 78 -16.55 10.68 -17.11
N ALA A 79 -15.85 11.79 -16.87
CA ALA A 79 -14.80 12.28 -17.77
C ALA A 79 -13.42 11.63 -17.52
N CYS A 80 -13.21 10.96 -16.39
CA CYS A 80 -11.92 10.35 -16.07
C CYS A 80 -11.81 8.91 -16.60
N THR A 81 -11.62 8.77 -17.91
CA THR A 81 -11.57 7.47 -18.60
C THR A 81 -10.15 7.02 -18.96
N GLN A 82 -9.14 7.85 -18.66
CA GLN A 82 -7.74 7.66 -19.06
C GLN A 82 -7.12 6.36 -18.53
N LEU A 83 -7.54 5.90 -17.34
CA LEU A 83 -7.07 4.63 -16.78
C LEU A 83 -7.64 3.40 -17.52
N GLY A 84 -8.82 3.53 -18.13
CA GLY A 84 -9.48 2.46 -18.90
C GLY A 84 -9.50 1.11 -18.17
N ALA A 85 -9.02 0.07 -18.84
CA ALA A 85 -8.94 -1.28 -18.27
C ALA A 85 -7.93 -1.43 -17.11
N GLY A 86 -7.08 -0.43 -16.86
CA GLY A 86 -6.15 -0.40 -15.73
C GLY A 86 -6.76 0.16 -14.45
N ALA A 87 -8.01 0.63 -14.48
CA ALA A 87 -8.72 1.15 -13.33
C ALA A 87 -9.11 0.01 -12.36
N PRO A 88 -8.85 0.11 -11.04
CA PRO A 88 -9.06 -0.99 -10.09
C PRO A 88 -10.53 -1.21 -9.70
N GLY A 89 -11.44 -0.31 -10.09
CA GLY A 89 -12.84 -0.30 -9.68
C GLY A 89 -13.08 0.41 -8.35
N ALA A 90 -14.26 0.18 -7.77
CA ALA A 90 -14.63 0.74 -6.47
C ALA A 90 -13.92 -0.02 -5.34
N ILE A 91 -12.74 0.48 -4.96
CA ILE A 91 -11.88 -0.08 -3.91
C ILE A 91 -11.94 0.75 -2.62
N PRO A 92 -11.81 0.15 -1.40
CA PRO A 92 -11.94 0.88 -0.15
C PRO A 92 -11.03 2.11 -0.04
N PHE A 93 -11.49 3.19 0.60
CA PHE A 93 -10.70 4.40 0.83
C PHE A 93 -10.36 4.58 2.32
N TRP A 94 -9.26 5.26 2.62
CA TRP A 94 -8.89 5.62 4.00
C TRP A 94 -9.53 6.95 4.40
N GLY A 95 -10.23 6.96 5.53
CA GLY A 95 -10.83 8.18 6.08
C GLY A 95 -11.69 7.93 7.31
N LEU A 96 -12.38 8.96 7.75
CA LEU A 96 -13.35 8.89 8.83
C LEU A 96 -14.60 8.11 8.40
N ALA A 97 -15.41 7.70 9.37
CA ALA A 97 -16.61 6.89 9.15
C ALA A 97 -17.50 7.42 8.01
N PHE A 98 -17.81 6.53 7.05
CA PHE A 98 -18.67 6.80 5.90
C PHE A 98 -19.77 5.75 5.81
N THR A 99 -20.98 6.19 5.46
CA THR A 99 -22.13 5.31 5.25
C THR A 99 -22.57 5.38 3.80
N SER A 100 -22.10 4.43 2.99
CA SER A 100 -22.38 4.36 1.54
C SER A 100 -23.88 4.33 1.21
N GLY A 101 -24.71 3.66 2.02
CA GLY A 101 -26.15 3.59 1.77
C GLY A 101 -26.92 4.90 1.92
N THR A 102 -26.35 5.90 2.60
CA THR A 102 -27.00 7.21 2.86
C THR A 102 -26.17 8.39 2.37
N ASP A 103 -25.06 8.13 1.69
CA ASP A 103 -24.07 9.10 1.23
C ASP A 103 -23.69 10.18 2.27
N SER A 104 -23.29 9.69 3.43
CA SER A 104 -23.08 10.56 4.59
C SER A 104 -21.80 10.23 5.34
N GLY A 105 -21.13 11.26 5.82
CA GLY A 105 -19.84 11.15 6.52
C GLY A 105 -18.66 11.18 5.55
N GLY A 106 -17.64 10.37 5.82
CA GLY A 106 -16.48 10.24 4.94
C GLY A 106 -15.57 11.46 4.96
N GLY A 107 -15.28 12.03 6.14
CA GLY A 107 -14.27 13.08 6.25
C GLY A 107 -12.85 12.54 6.03
N ALA A 108 -11.93 13.41 5.62
CA ALA A 108 -10.52 13.06 5.48
C ALA A 108 -9.87 12.79 6.83
N ASP A 109 -8.95 11.82 6.88
CA ASP A 109 -7.99 11.73 7.98
C ASP A 109 -6.90 12.79 7.75
N SER A 110 -6.78 13.74 8.68
CA SER A 110 -5.83 14.85 8.52
C SER A 110 -4.37 14.40 8.66
N ASP A 111 -4.11 13.32 9.38
CA ASP A 111 -2.74 12.93 9.69
C ASP A 111 -2.56 11.42 9.66
N PHE A 112 -2.13 10.92 8.50
CA PHE A 112 -1.76 9.53 8.31
C PHE A 112 -0.37 9.37 7.70
N HIS A 113 0.21 8.19 7.93
CA HIS A 113 1.50 7.79 7.40
C HIS A 113 1.53 6.27 7.24
N PHE A 114 2.64 5.75 6.71
CA PHE A 114 2.85 4.35 6.44
C PHE A 114 3.96 3.81 7.34
N LEU A 115 3.72 2.63 7.91
CA LEU A 115 4.76 1.85 8.57
C LEU A 115 5.33 0.88 7.55
N ARG A 116 6.62 1.00 7.28
CA ARG A 116 7.30 0.15 6.31
C ARG A 116 7.47 -1.25 6.87
N SER A 117 7.10 -2.25 6.09
CA SER A 117 7.45 -3.64 6.35
C SER A 117 7.90 -4.41 5.12
N SER A 118 7.89 -3.76 3.95
CA SER A 118 8.67 -4.16 2.77
C SER A 118 10.03 -3.46 2.72
N ASP A 119 11.05 -4.09 2.12
CA ASP A 119 12.38 -3.47 2.02
C ASP A 119 12.40 -2.30 1.02
N GLN A 120 11.53 -2.36 0.00
CA GLN A 120 11.41 -1.40 -1.08
C GLN A 120 9.94 -1.21 -1.45
N GLY A 121 9.59 -0.04 -1.94
CA GLY A 121 8.32 0.23 -2.59
C GLY A 121 8.51 0.48 -4.08
N THR A 122 7.48 0.19 -4.87
CA THR A 122 7.33 0.69 -6.24
C THR A 122 6.20 1.70 -6.28
N ALA A 123 6.44 2.84 -6.91
CA ALA A 123 5.41 3.81 -7.25
C ALA A 123 5.24 3.85 -8.77
N ALA A 124 4.01 4.01 -9.24
CA ALA A 124 3.69 4.19 -10.65
C ALA A 124 2.79 5.42 -10.78
N LEU A 125 3.24 6.46 -11.48
CA LEU A 125 2.43 7.62 -11.81
C LEU A 125 1.47 7.23 -12.95
N ARG A 126 0.17 7.17 -12.64
CA ARG A 126 -0.87 6.60 -13.50
C ARG A 126 -1.65 7.64 -14.26
N LEU A 127 -1.80 8.83 -13.67
CA LEU A 127 -2.53 9.93 -14.24
C LEU A 127 -1.97 11.22 -13.67
N GLU A 128 -1.89 12.24 -14.51
CA GLU A 128 -1.65 13.60 -14.10
C GLU A 128 -2.49 14.50 -15.01
N ILE A 129 -3.40 15.26 -14.42
CA ILE A 129 -4.36 16.08 -15.15
C ILE A 129 -3.89 17.54 -15.12
N ALA A 130 -4.01 18.18 -16.28
CA ALA A 130 -3.26 19.37 -16.61
C ALA A 130 -3.83 20.63 -15.94
N GLY A 131 -3.05 21.21 -15.04
CA GLY A 131 -3.16 22.59 -14.57
C GLY A 131 -1.85 23.05 -13.94
N ASN A 132 -1.27 22.21 -13.08
CA ASN A 132 0.04 22.42 -12.45
C ASN A 132 1.01 21.24 -12.64
N ALA A 133 0.74 20.31 -13.55
CA ALA A 133 1.57 19.12 -13.81
C ALA A 133 3.07 19.42 -13.99
N GLU A 134 3.42 20.53 -14.65
CA GLU A 134 4.83 20.95 -14.83
C GLU A 134 5.56 21.29 -13.53
N TRP A 135 4.83 21.53 -12.44
CA TRP A 135 5.35 21.97 -11.15
C TRP A 135 5.26 20.90 -10.07
N ASN A 136 4.52 19.83 -10.33
CA ASN A 136 4.26 18.80 -9.35
C ASN A 136 5.50 17.92 -9.15
N THR A 137 5.82 17.68 -7.88
CA THR A 137 6.87 16.77 -7.44
C THR A 137 6.28 15.81 -6.42
N PHE A 138 6.24 14.51 -6.74
CA PHE A 138 5.73 13.50 -5.83
C PHE A 138 6.90 12.72 -5.20
N GLY A 139 6.83 12.50 -3.89
CA GLY A 139 7.86 11.74 -3.20
C GLY A 139 7.46 11.30 -1.80
N TRP A 140 8.43 10.86 -1.02
CA TRP A 140 8.24 10.42 0.36
C TRP A 140 9.12 11.20 1.34
N TYR A 141 8.79 11.13 2.62
CA TYR A 141 9.57 11.74 3.70
C TYR A 141 9.56 10.86 4.95
N ASP A 142 10.58 10.97 5.79
CA ASP A 142 10.61 10.31 7.09
C ASP A 142 9.74 11.08 8.09
N THR A 143 8.78 10.41 8.71
CA THR A 143 7.87 11.02 9.70
C THR A 143 8.59 11.64 10.91
N THR A 144 9.82 11.18 11.21
CA THR A 144 10.67 11.71 12.28
C THR A 144 11.53 12.90 11.84
N ALA A 145 11.67 13.12 10.53
CA ALA A 145 12.43 14.21 9.92
C ALA A 145 11.70 14.76 8.66
N PRO A 146 10.49 15.35 8.81
CA PRO A 146 9.60 15.67 7.69
C PRO A 146 10.08 16.78 6.75
N VAL A 147 11.19 17.44 7.10
CA VAL A 147 11.87 18.44 6.26
C VAL A 147 12.76 17.80 5.20
N THR A 148 13.18 16.54 5.39
CA THR A 148 13.98 15.80 4.42
C THR A 148 13.04 15.10 3.44
N LEU A 149 13.05 15.55 2.20
CA LEU A 149 12.19 15.06 1.13
C LEU A 149 12.98 14.17 0.18
N HIS A 150 12.37 13.06 -0.23
CA HIS A 150 12.93 12.11 -1.17
C HIS A 150 12.00 12.00 -2.38
N GLU A 151 12.41 12.64 -3.47
CA GLU A 151 11.67 12.66 -4.72
C GLU A 151 11.56 11.27 -5.35
N ILE A 152 10.39 10.98 -5.93
CA ILE A 152 10.11 9.78 -6.74
C ILE A 152 9.82 10.20 -8.19
N PHE A 153 8.96 11.21 -8.37
CA PHE A 153 8.59 11.77 -9.68
C PHE A 153 8.67 13.29 -9.65
N ALA A 154 9.07 13.88 -10.76
CA ALA A 154 9.02 15.32 -10.99
C ALA A 154 8.62 15.61 -12.43
N GLY A 155 7.77 16.62 -12.61
CA GLY A 155 7.29 17.05 -13.91
C GLY A 155 6.21 16.14 -14.49
N PRO A 156 5.68 16.53 -15.67
CA PRO A 156 4.44 15.98 -16.19
C PRO A 156 4.62 14.57 -16.75
N VAL A 157 3.60 13.71 -16.59
CA VAL A 157 3.43 12.51 -17.42
C VAL A 157 2.32 12.76 -18.44
N ASP A 158 2.64 12.54 -19.73
CA ASP A 158 1.67 12.69 -20.80
C ASP A 158 0.50 11.68 -20.64
N PRO A 159 -0.76 12.13 -20.72
CA PRO A 159 -1.91 11.24 -20.67
C PRO A 159 -1.84 10.16 -21.75
N GLY A 160 -1.85 8.89 -21.35
CA GLY A 160 -1.84 7.73 -22.26
C GLY A 160 -0.46 7.10 -22.51
N GLU A 161 0.62 7.69 -22.00
CA GLU A 161 1.93 7.04 -21.96
C GLU A 161 1.98 5.92 -20.90
N PRO A 162 2.88 4.93 -21.04
CA PRO A 162 3.10 3.95 -19.99
C PRO A 162 3.42 4.65 -18.68
N ALA A 163 2.75 4.26 -17.60
CA ALA A 163 2.96 4.83 -16.28
C ALA A 163 4.46 4.89 -15.94
N ALA A 164 4.95 6.06 -15.54
CA ALA A 164 6.31 6.18 -15.04
C ALA A 164 6.41 5.37 -13.74
N VAL A 165 7.31 4.38 -13.70
CA VAL A 165 7.52 3.51 -12.53
C VAL A 165 8.87 3.79 -11.91
N ALA A 166 8.89 3.98 -10.60
CA ALA A 166 10.09 4.19 -9.81
C ALA A 166 10.11 3.28 -8.58
N VAL A 167 11.30 2.83 -8.21
CA VAL A 167 11.55 2.10 -6.95
C VAL A 167 12.06 3.08 -5.91
N PHE A 168 11.53 3.02 -4.69
CA PHE A 168 11.97 3.84 -3.57
C PHE A 168 12.22 2.97 -2.33
N ILE A 169 13.07 3.46 -1.43
CA ILE A 169 13.44 2.78 -0.18
C ILE A 169 13.02 3.70 0.96
N PRO A 170 11.79 3.58 1.48
CA PRO A 170 11.31 4.47 2.53
C PRO A 170 12.00 4.19 3.87
N SER A 171 11.89 5.10 4.82
CA SER A 171 12.25 4.83 6.22
C SER A 171 11.25 3.86 6.88
N ALA A 172 11.51 3.44 8.12
CA ALA A 172 10.60 2.56 8.86
C ALA A 172 9.19 3.15 9.04
N SER A 173 9.09 4.48 9.07
CA SER A 173 7.84 5.23 9.18
C SER A 173 7.92 6.44 8.27
N TYR A 174 7.10 6.45 7.22
CA TYR A 174 7.19 7.42 6.14
C TYR A 174 5.81 7.96 5.74
N GLY A 175 5.78 9.18 5.19
CA GLY A 175 4.59 9.73 4.53
C GLY A 175 4.90 10.07 3.08
N PHE A 176 3.86 10.39 2.30
CA PHE A 176 4.01 10.93 0.96
C PHE A 176 3.87 12.45 0.98
N TYR A 177 4.58 13.12 0.07
CA TYR A 177 4.45 14.54 -0.13
C TYR A 177 4.20 14.88 -1.61
N LEU A 178 3.60 16.04 -1.80
CA LEU A 178 3.47 16.73 -3.07
C LEU A 178 4.14 18.09 -2.90
N GLY A 179 5.17 18.35 -3.69
CA GLY A 179 5.64 19.69 -3.97
C GLY A 179 4.77 20.27 -5.07
N ALA A 180 4.05 21.35 -4.76
CA ALA A 180 3.13 22.00 -5.67
C ALA A 180 3.69 23.36 -6.14
N ARG A 181 2.92 24.04 -7.00
CA ARG A 181 3.22 25.38 -7.47
C ARG A 181 3.47 26.35 -6.31
N ASN A 182 4.42 27.28 -6.48
CA ASN A 182 4.87 28.27 -5.48
C ASN A 182 5.73 27.72 -4.31
N GLY A 183 6.14 26.45 -4.35
CA GLY A 183 6.96 25.85 -3.30
C GLY A 183 6.16 25.39 -2.08
N ASP A 184 4.85 25.30 -2.21
CA ASP A 184 3.97 24.68 -1.22
C ASP A 184 4.28 23.17 -1.18
N ILE A 185 4.39 22.61 0.03
CA ILE A 185 4.62 21.18 0.27
C ILE A 185 3.44 20.66 1.08
N TYR A 186 2.65 19.79 0.47
CA TYR A 186 1.57 19.07 1.13
C TYR A 186 2.04 17.68 1.55
N ARG A 187 1.65 17.22 2.73
CA ARG A 187 2.06 15.93 3.31
C ARG A 187 0.85 15.13 3.76
N THR A 188 0.97 13.81 3.76
CA THR A 188 -0.07 12.91 4.34
C THR A 188 -0.29 13.15 5.83
N GLN A 189 0.74 13.60 6.56
CA GLN A 189 0.60 14.27 7.85
C GLN A 189 0.37 15.76 7.63
N SER A 190 -0.87 16.15 7.34
CA SER A 190 -1.18 17.51 6.86
C SER A 190 -0.84 18.60 7.87
N SER A 191 -0.78 18.30 9.17
CA SER A 191 -0.32 19.24 10.20
C SER A 191 1.14 19.71 9.99
N SER A 192 1.93 18.92 9.25
CA SER A 192 3.33 19.20 8.92
C SER A 192 3.55 19.79 7.52
N SER A 193 2.48 20.07 6.76
CA SER A 193 2.57 20.73 5.45
C SER A 193 3.12 22.17 5.60
N SER A 194 3.89 22.66 4.61
CA SER A 194 4.42 24.04 4.64
C SER A 194 3.32 25.09 4.37
N ALA A 195 2.27 24.68 3.65
CA ALA A 195 1.06 25.43 3.42
C ALA A 195 -0.16 24.55 3.69
N ASN A 196 -1.31 25.17 3.97
CA ASN A 196 -2.56 24.45 4.19
C ASN A 196 -2.50 23.40 5.32
N ALA A 197 -1.77 23.72 6.41
CA ALA A 197 -1.64 22.83 7.54
C ALA A 197 -3.01 22.38 8.10
N GLY A 198 -3.19 21.08 8.29
CA GLY A 198 -4.44 20.47 8.73
C GLY A 198 -5.49 20.27 7.62
N LYS A 199 -5.14 20.52 6.36
CA LYS A 199 -5.96 20.21 5.19
C LYS A 199 -5.34 19.04 4.44
N GLN A 200 -6.12 17.99 4.23
CA GLN A 200 -5.64 16.77 3.59
C GLN A 200 -5.70 16.93 2.06
N HIS A 201 -4.55 16.77 1.41
CA HIS A 201 -4.41 16.84 -0.06
C HIS A 201 -4.25 15.44 -0.69
N PHE A 202 -4.35 14.38 0.10
CA PHE A 202 -4.19 12.99 -0.34
C PHE A 202 -5.43 12.17 -0.02
N ALA A 203 -5.94 11.46 -1.01
CA ALA A 203 -6.94 10.41 -0.85
C ALA A 203 -6.31 9.04 -1.14
N VAL A 204 -6.39 8.10 -0.19
CA VAL A 204 -5.76 6.79 -0.33
C VAL A 204 -6.81 5.71 -0.46
N PHE A 205 -6.59 4.77 -1.39
CA PHE A 205 -7.47 3.65 -1.69
C PHE A 205 -6.68 2.34 -1.66
N GLN A 206 -7.31 1.24 -1.24
CA GLN A 206 -6.66 -0.06 -1.07
C GLN A 206 -7.15 -1.07 -2.12
N GLU A 207 -6.30 -1.39 -3.11
CA GLU A 207 -6.56 -2.43 -4.10
C GLU A 207 -6.32 -3.84 -3.51
N SER A 208 -5.27 -3.99 -2.69
CA SER A 208 -4.92 -5.24 -2.02
C SER A 208 -4.55 -4.98 -0.56
N ALA A 209 -5.14 -5.74 0.34
CA ALA A 209 -4.79 -5.82 1.76
C ALA A 209 -3.96 -7.08 2.09
N THR A 210 -3.51 -7.82 1.06
CA THR A 210 -2.79 -9.08 1.24
C THR A 210 -1.44 -8.81 1.88
N PRO A 211 -1.12 -9.36 3.06
CA PRO A 211 0.15 -9.12 3.72
C PRO A 211 1.35 -9.46 2.85
N GLY A 212 2.26 -8.51 2.66
CA GLY A 212 3.45 -8.64 1.81
C GLY A 212 3.21 -8.28 0.33
N ALA A 213 1.97 -7.95 -0.03
CA ALA A 213 1.51 -7.63 -1.39
C ALA A 213 0.40 -6.56 -1.36
N GLU A 214 0.46 -5.65 -0.39
CA GLU A 214 -0.43 -4.51 -0.28
C GLU A 214 -0.22 -3.55 -1.45
N VAL A 215 -1.34 -3.03 -1.96
CA VAL A 215 -1.36 -2.11 -3.09
C VAL A 215 -2.30 -0.98 -2.75
N TYR A 216 -1.80 0.25 -2.90
CA TYR A 216 -2.58 1.46 -2.69
C TYR A 216 -2.62 2.31 -3.95
N TRP A 217 -3.73 3.02 -4.12
CA TRP A 217 -3.88 4.11 -5.07
C TRP A 217 -3.99 5.41 -4.28
N ILE A 218 -3.31 6.44 -4.73
CA ILE A 218 -3.24 7.73 -4.07
C ILE A 218 -3.70 8.77 -5.09
N GLY A 219 -4.86 9.37 -4.85
CA GLY A 219 -5.28 10.60 -5.50
C GLY A 219 -4.75 11.81 -4.75
N VAL A 220 -4.34 12.83 -5.47
CA VAL A 220 -3.71 14.02 -4.92
C VAL A 220 -4.35 15.27 -5.51
N GLU A 221 -4.48 16.27 -4.66
CA GLU A 221 -4.98 17.61 -5.00
C GLU A 221 -3.83 18.62 -4.88
N ASP A 222 -3.49 19.30 -5.97
CA ASP A 222 -2.32 20.17 -6.08
C ASP A 222 -2.60 21.66 -5.80
N LEU A 223 -3.88 22.04 -5.77
CA LEU A 223 -4.32 23.39 -5.44
C LEU A 223 -4.56 23.56 -3.94
N ARG A 224 -4.25 24.77 -3.46
CA ARG A 224 -4.35 25.14 -2.04
C ARG A 224 -5.81 25.30 -1.59
N PHE A 225 -6.21 24.74 -0.44
CA PHE A 225 -7.60 24.90 -0.01
C PHE A 225 -7.83 26.29 0.61
N GLY A 226 -8.94 26.93 0.25
CA GLY A 226 -9.44 28.13 0.93
C GLY A 226 -8.58 29.38 0.80
N CYS A 227 -7.80 29.53 -0.29
CA CYS A 227 -7.17 30.81 -0.63
C CYS A 227 -8.00 31.61 -1.65
N ASP A 228 -7.94 32.94 -1.54
CA ASP A 228 -8.54 33.86 -2.50
C ASP A 228 -7.89 33.69 -3.87
N GLY A 229 -8.65 33.14 -4.83
CA GLY A 229 -8.22 32.98 -6.22
C GLY A 229 -7.40 31.73 -6.56
N CYS A 230 -7.21 30.80 -5.62
CA CYS A 230 -6.54 29.50 -5.86
C CYS A 230 -7.33 28.33 -5.27
N SER A 231 -8.65 28.37 -5.48
CA SER A 231 -9.59 27.38 -4.98
C SER A 231 -9.33 26.00 -5.59
N SER A 232 -9.04 25.05 -4.72
CA SER A 232 -9.13 23.61 -4.97
C SER A 232 -10.60 23.16 -4.99
N ASP A 233 -10.95 22.30 -5.92
CA ASP A 233 -12.25 21.65 -6.08
C ASP A 233 -12.33 20.27 -5.38
N LYS A 234 -11.20 19.78 -4.85
CA LYS A 234 -11.11 18.63 -3.93
C LYS A 234 -11.62 17.34 -4.56
N ASP A 235 -11.23 17.14 -5.79
CA ASP A 235 -11.60 16.00 -6.60
C ASP A 235 -10.46 14.94 -6.62
N TYR A 236 -9.25 15.34 -6.21
CA TYR A 236 -8.07 14.50 -5.95
C TYR A 236 -7.60 13.69 -7.17
N GLN A 237 -7.90 14.12 -8.39
CA GLN A 237 -7.37 13.47 -9.60
C GLN A 237 -6.25 14.25 -10.29
N ASP A 238 -5.83 15.40 -9.77
CA ASP A 238 -4.71 16.17 -10.34
C ASP A 238 -3.48 15.29 -10.56
N LEU A 239 -3.22 14.39 -9.61
CA LEU A 239 -2.18 13.38 -9.70
C LEU A 239 -2.63 12.06 -9.06
N VAL A 240 -2.48 10.95 -9.79
CA VAL A 240 -2.84 9.60 -9.32
C VAL A 240 -1.64 8.67 -9.37
N VAL A 241 -1.27 8.15 -8.21
CA VAL A 241 -0.12 7.24 -8.05
C VAL A 241 -0.58 5.90 -7.51
N ARG A 242 -0.15 4.81 -8.13
CA ARG A 242 -0.28 3.46 -7.58
C ARG A 242 1.02 3.10 -6.86
N VAL A 243 0.95 2.78 -5.59
CA VAL A 243 2.09 2.33 -4.78
C VAL A 243 1.91 0.88 -4.34
N GLN A 244 3.01 0.15 -4.25
CA GLN A 244 3.03 -1.25 -3.85
C GLN A 244 4.31 -1.56 -3.10
N GLY A 245 4.20 -2.31 -2.00
CA GLY A 245 5.37 -2.86 -1.29
C GLY A 245 5.98 -4.02 -2.09
N VAL A 246 7.31 -4.06 -2.15
CA VAL A 246 8.07 -5.16 -2.76
C VAL A 246 8.74 -5.94 -1.65
N THR A 247 8.16 -7.09 -1.30
CA THR A 247 8.84 -8.07 -0.47
C THR A 247 9.70 -8.93 -1.37
N ASN A 248 11.02 -8.80 -1.26
CA ASN A 248 11.93 -9.82 -1.75
C ASN A 248 11.85 -11.02 -0.79
N ALA A 249 10.71 -11.70 -0.76
CA ALA A 249 10.55 -12.91 0.01
C ALA A 249 11.44 -13.99 -0.60
N VAL A 250 12.70 -14.05 -0.17
CA VAL A 250 13.56 -15.19 -0.44
C VAL A 250 12.95 -16.37 0.32
N ALA A 251 12.32 -17.29 -0.41
CA ALA A 251 11.76 -18.50 0.17
C ALA A 251 12.89 -19.43 0.66
N GLU A 252 13.39 -19.23 1.88
CA GLU A 252 14.32 -20.17 2.51
C GLU A 252 13.74 -21.16 3.54
N PRO A 253 12.45 -21.57 3.55
CA PRO A 253 12.07 -22.76 4.31
C PRO A 253 12.67 -24.06 3.72
N GLY A 254 12.84 -24.11 2.39
CA GLY A 254 13.30 -25.31 1.68
C GLY A 254 14.79 -25.58 1.82
N THR A 255 15.63 -24.54 1.74
CA THR A 255 17.10 -24.68 1.70
C THR A 255 17.67 -25.17 3.03
N PHE A 256 17.16 -24.67 4.17
CA PHE A 256 17.53 -25.15 5.49
C PHE A 256 17.08 -26.60 5.72
N LEU A 257 15.86 -26.95 5.30
CA LEU A 257 15.37 -28.32 5.40
C LEU A 257 16.19 -29.26 4.51
N LEU A 258 16.55 -28.86 3.29
CA LEU A 258 17.36 -29.65 2.36
C LEU A 258 18.81 -29.80 2.87
N ALA A 259 19.39 -28.74 3.45
CA ALA A 259 20.71 -28.79 4.07
C ALA A 259 20.72 -29.69 5.32
N LEU A 260 19.72 -29.56 6.20
CA LEU A 260 19.58 -30.40 7.40
C LEU A 260 19.31 -31.87 7.05
N THR A 261 18.37 -32.13 6.13
CA THR A 261 18.06 -33.50 5.69
C THR A 261 19.22 -34.11 4.89
N GLY A 262 19.96 -33.32 4.12
CA GLY A 262 21.18 -33.74 3.43
C GLY A 262 22.29 -34.17 4.40
N LEU A 263 22.52 -33.40 5.48
CA LEU A 263 23.48 -33.74 6.52
C LEU A 263 23.07 -34.97 7.32
N VAL A 264 21.79 -35.11 7.67
CA VAL A 264 21.27 -36.33 8.34
C VAL A 264 21.39 -37.54 7.41
N GLY A 265 21.08 -37.40 6.13
CA GLY A 265 21.25 -38.46 5.12
C GLY A 265 22.69 -38.94 5.00
N LEU A 266 23.67 -38.02 4.94
CA LEU A 266 25.09 -38.34 4.92
C LEU A 266 25.57 -39.04 6.21
N SER A 267 25.07 -38.59 7.37
CA SER A 267 25.35 -39.21 8.67
C SER A 267 24.90 -40.67 8.75
N LEU A 268 23.74 -40.98 8.15
CA LEU A 268 23.18 -42.33 8.11
C LEU A 268 23.91 -43.23 7.11
N ILE A 269 24.36 -42.68 5.98
CA ILE A 269 25.14 -43.42 4.97
C ILE A 269 26.55 -43.75 5.49
N GLY A 270 27.22 -42.81 6.17
CA GLY A 270 28.55 -43.02 6.74
C GLY A 270 28.61 -44.18 7.75
N ARG A 271 27.54 -44.35 8.55
CA ARG A 271 27.44 -45.45 9.53
C ARG A 271 27.30 -46.85 8.91
N ARG A 272 26.86 -46.96 7.65
CA ARG A 272 26.76 -48.26 6.95
C ARG A 272 28.09 -48.71 6.33
N ARG A 273 29.05 -47.81 6.12
CA ARG A 273 30.39 -48.16 5.60
C ARG A 273 31.42 -48.44 6.69
N ALA A 274 31.17 -48.01 7.93
CA ALA A 274 32.06 -48.23 9.07
C ALA A 274 31.74 -49.51 9.87
N ARG A 275 30.81 -50.34 9.39
CA ARG A 275 30.54 -51.70 9.87
C ARG A 275 30.82 -52.67 8.74
#